data_AF-A0A960NL91-F1
#
_entry.id   AF-A0A960NL91-F1
#
_cell.length_a   1.000
_cell.length_b   1.000
_cell.length_c   1.000
_cell.angle_alpha   90.00
_cell.angle_beta   90.00
_cell.angle_gamma   90.00
#
_symmetry.space_group_name_H-M   'P 1'
#
loop_
_entity.id
_entity.type
_entity.pdbx_description
1 polymer ?
#
loop_
_entity_poly.entity_id
_entity_poly.type
_entity_poly.pdbx_seq_one_letter_code
_entity_poly.pdbx_strand_id
1 'polypeptide(L)'
;NPAPVCTNVALISISAFASNTLIYWDHWEDGYESDLSSPTQSTTEIWIDANIANGCPPNFTNPVICTATGDVIARGQAVVSIETMPVPRNPANIFFDGRDRIGVTRPVAVTRFGWDVGPATLLAGAVEVYDTSAHGQKFQIPVGTNIVTEGSAYEYVLVSVMPTRSNATIVVDYDNNGTPDFTTNVAVGATLALTNRVVAGTVVTSSAPVQVTLITGDVGSNYESRWYNIPPEESWSSQYLNPVSSVDSPSGYGRADVVLYNPNTNTLTVYRQYKTAAEDIITTSNNLAPGTFTIVSNTVLNTAQYYYTTNGEPFFGVGFVDATNSGQASDWGFSLVPEGFLTPLLLVGSAPGRDPFSATSPDTNVSPIWVTAGSPDTTVLYVDFNGDGGVFTNDCGEYDTTFDLAYLDSMMIYFFFQAE
;
A
#
# COMPACT_ATOMS: atom_id res chain seq x y z
N ASN A 1 -4.21 7.24 26.73
CA ASN A 1 -4.03 5.78 26.68
C ASN A 1 -2.53 5.50 26.82
N PRO A 2 -2.02 4.74 27.80
CA PRO A 2 -0.65 4.27 27.73
C PRO A 2 -0.48 3.45 26.44
N ALA A 3 0.68 3.54 25.80
CA ALA A 3 0.96 2.73 24.61
C ALA A 3 0.81 1.25 24.99
N PRO A 4 0.13 0.42 24.16
CA PRO A 4 0.04 -1.00 24.42
C PRO A 4 1.45 -1.60 24.54
N VAL A 5 1.63 -2.50 25.52
CA VAL A 5 2.83 -3.33 25.60
C VAL A 5 2.59 -4.56 24.76
N CYS A 6 3.19 -4.61 23.59
CA CYS A 6 3.08 -5.71 22.64
C CYS A 6 4.42 -5.91 21.90
N THR A 7 4.45 -6.88 21.01
CA THR A 7 5.60 -7.12 20.14
C THR A 7 5.11 -7.07 18.71
N ASN A 8 5.55 -6.06 17.97
CA ASN A 8 5.19 -5.92 16.57
C ASN A 8 6.25 -6.57 15.69
N VAL A 9 5.82 -7.07 14.55
CA VAL A 9 6.69 -7.47 13.46
C VAL A 9 6.57 -6.43 12.35
N ALA A 10 7.71 -5.99 11.81
CA ALA A 10 7.76 -5.21 10.57
C ALA A 10 8.53 -6.01 9.54
N LEU A 11 8.01 -6.00 8.30
CA LEU A 11 8.74 -6.51 7.15
C LEU A 11 8.83 -5.38 6.12
N ILE A 12 10.02 -5.12 5.61
CA ILE A 12 10.28 -4.11 4.58
C ILE A 12 10.97 -4.80 3.41
N SER A 13 10.37 -4.69 2.23
CA SER A 13 10.89 -5.24 0.99
C SER A 13 11.24 -4.11 0.03
N ILE A 14 12.41 -4.18 -0.59
CA ILE A 14 12.91 -3.19 -1.56
C ILE A 14 13.33 -3.94 -2.83
N SER A 15 12.51 -3.85 -3.88
CA SER A 15 12.81 -4.43 -5.20
C SER A 15 13.57 -3.42 -6.07
N ALA A 16 14.69 -3.83 -6.64
CA ALA A 16 15.49 -2.96 -7.50
C ALA A 16 15.01 -2.98 -8.95
N PHE A 17 14.74 -1.81 -9.54
CA PHE A 17 14.36 -1.72 -10.94
C PHE A 17 15.53 -2.02 -11.91
N ALA A 18 16.76 -1.85 -11.45
CA ALA A 18 17.97 -2.09 -12.22
C ALA A 18 19.09 -2.66 -11.33
N SER A 19 19.97 -3.48 -11.91
CA SER A 19 21.20 -3.93 -11.22
C SER A 19 22.05 -2.73 -10.78
N ASN A 20 22.96 -2.91 -9.81
CA ASN A 20 23.81 -1.83 -9.26
C ASN A 20 23.00 -0.65 -8.68
N THR A 21 21.81 -0.91 -8.16
CA THR A 21 21.05 0.06 -7.36
C THR A 21 21.62 0.05 -5.96
N LEU A 22 22.21 1.16 -5.51
CA LEU A 22 22.69 1.28 -4.14
C LEU A 22 21.54 1.66 -3.23
N ILE A 23 21.47 1.04 -2.05
CA ILE A 23 20.51 1.36 -1.00
C ILE A 23 21.30 1.85 0.22
N TYR A 24 20.95 3.03 0.70
CA TYR A 24 21.45 3.62 1.94
C TYR A 24 20.36 3.43 2.99
N TRP A 25 20.68 2.75 4.08
CA TRP A 25 19.76 2.53 5.20
C TRP A 25 20.27 3.28 6.43
N ASP A 26 19.54 4.32 6.82
CA ASP A 26 19.90 5.20 7.92
C ASP A 26 18.92 5.03 9.08
N HIS A 27 19.46 4.55 10.20
CA HIS A 27 18.71 4.22 11.39
C HIS A 27 18.30 5.48 12.15
N TRP A 28 17.06 5.53 12.65
CA TRP A 28 16.58 6.71 13.36
C TRP A 28 17.13 6.81 14.80
N GLU A 29 17.60 5.70 15.37
CA GLU A 29 17.94 5.55 16.79
C GLU A 29 19.08 6.44 17.27
N ASP A 30 20.07 6.72 16.42
CA ASP A 30 21.20 7.62 16.69
C ASP A 30 21.06 8.99 16.01
N GLY A 31 19.87 9.28 15.49
CA GLY A 31 19.56 10.46 14.70
C GLY A 31 19.89 10.26 13.22
N TYR A 32 19.24 11.02 12.35
CA TYR A 32 19.45 10.87 10.91
C TYR A 32 20.76 11.49 10.43
N GLU A 33 21.33 10.88 9.39
CA GLU A 33 22.45 11.42 8.65
C GLU A 33 22.12 12.82 8.12
N SER A 34 23.10 13.73 8.28
CA SER A 34 22.99 15.08 7.73
C SER A 34 23.10 15.10 6.20
N ASP A 35 23.86 14.15 5.65
CA ASP A 35 24.00 13.88 4.23
C ASP A 35 24.04 12.36 4.00
N LEU A 36 22.90 11.80 3.63
CA LEU A 36 22.76 10.36 3.39
C LEU A 36 23.64 9.86 2.24
N SER A 37 24.09 10.75 1.33
CA SER A 37 24.98 10.36 0.22
C SER A 37 26.44 10.22 0.63
N SER A 38 26.79 10.64 1.86
CA SER A 38 28.13 10.52 2.44
C SER A 38 28.01 10.21 3.95
N PRO A 39 27.51 9.02 4.31
CA PRO A 39 27.23 8.69 5.71
C PRO A 39 28.49 8.67 6.57
N THR A 40 28.33 9.04 7.83
CA THR A 40 29.39 9.17 8.84
C THR A 40 29.10 8.39 10.12
N GLN A 41 27.83 8.09 10.38
CA GLN A 41 27.36 7.28 11.49
C GLN A 41 27.67 5.81 11.20
N SER A 42 28.12 5.08 12.22
CA SER A 42 28.48 3.67 12.07
C SER A 42 27.28 2.73 11.98
N THR A 43 26.09 3.23 12.26
CA THR A 43 24.82 2.50 12.18
C THR A 43 24.28 2.52 10.74
N THR A 44 24.52 3.58 9.98
CA THR A 44 24.07 3.69 8.59
C THR A 44 24.76 2.65 7.71
N GLU A 45 23.96 1.88 6.99
CA GLU A 45 24.44 0.84 6.08
C GLU A 45 24.33 1.28 4.62
N ILE A 46 25.23 0.75 3.78
CA ILE A 46 25.17 0.85 2.33
C ILE A 46 25.11 -0.58 1.81
N TRP A 47 24.11 -0.86 0.99
CA TRP A 47 23.90 -2.18 0.39
C TRP A 47 24.10 -2.10 -1.12
N ILE A 48 24.41 -3.26 -1.69
CA ILE A 48 24.52 -3.55 -3.13
C ILE A 48 25.77 -2.88 -3.75
N ASP A 49 26.81 -2.64 -2.95
CA ASP A 49 28.09 -2.08 -3.40
C ASP A 49 29.26 -3.08 -3.37
N ALA A 50 28.99 -4.33 -2.98
CA ALA A 50 29.94 -5.42 -2.79
C ALA A 50 31.00 -5.14 -1.71
N ASN A 51 30.69 -4.28 -0.73
CA ASN A 51 31.59 -3.89 0.34
C ASN A 51 31.04 -4.28 1.72
N ILE A 52 31.42 -5.45 2.22
CA ILE A 52 30.99 -5.94 3.54
C ILE A 52 31.40 -5.06 4.76
N ALA A 53 32.19 -4.01 4.56
CA ALA A 53 32.65 -3.14 5.64
C ALA A 53 31.64 -2.06 6.04
N ASN A 54 30.62 -1.79 5.23
CA ASN A 54 29.61 -0.75 5.46
C ASN A 54 28.18 -1.30 5.54
N GLY A 55 28.02 -2.59 5.87
CA GLY A 55 26.72 -3.24 6.03
C GLY A 55 26.52 -4.41 5.07
N CYS A 56 25.37 -5.05 5.18
CA CYS A 56 24.95 -6.09 4.26
C CYS A 56 23.41 -6.14 4.23
N PRO A 57 22.80 -6.31 3.05
CA PRO A 57 21.36 -6.34 2.95
C PRO A 57 20.77 -7.48 3.81
N PRO A 58 19.72 -7.21 4.59
CA PRO A 58 19.02 -8.25 5.31
C PRO A 58 18.33 -9.21 4.33
N ASN A 59 18.01 -10.40 4.81
CA ASN A 59 17.17 -11.37 4.12
C ASN A 59 16.19 -12.01 5.12
N PHE A 60 15.38 -12.98 4.68
CA PHE A 60 14.42 -13.69 5.55
C PHE A 60 15.06 -14.49 6.70
N THR A 61 16.39 -14.64 6.71
CA THR A 61 17.17 -15.35 7.72
C THR A 61 18.15 -14.38 8.42
N ASN A 62 17.70 -13.77 9.52
CA ASN A 62 18.61 -13.05 10.42
C ASN A 62 19.22 -14.06 11.43
N PRO A 63 20.56 -14.20 11.58
CA PRO A 63 21.64 -13.39 10.99
C PRO A 63 22.04 -13.76 9.56
N VAL A 64 22.26 -12.72 8.74
CA VAL A 64 22.78 -12.83 7.36
C VAL A 64 24.29 -13.09 7.39
N ILE A 65 24.75 -14.05 6.58
CA ILE A 65 26.18 -14.22 6.33
C ILE A 65 26.62 -13.19 5.29
N CYS A 66 27.32 -12.16 5.75
CA CYS A 66 27.77 -11.05 4.91
C CYS A 66 28.91 -11.50 3.98
N THR A 67 28.68 -11.41 2.67
CA THR A 67 29.70 -11.68 1.63
C THR A 67 29.59 -10.62 0.54
N ALA A 68 30.71 -10.25 -0.08
CA ALA A 68 30.71 -9.28 -1.18
C ALA A 68 29.84 -9.73 -2.37
N THR A 69 29.65 -11.04 -2.54
CA THR A 69 28.77 -11.62 -3.57
C THR A 69 27.30 -11.67 -3.17
N GLY A 70 26.99 -11.60 -1.87
CA GLY A 70 25.61 -11.49 -1.36
C GLY A 70 25.17 -10.04 -1.19
N ASP A 71 26.12 -9.12 -1.17
CA ASP A 71 25.90 -7.67 -1.19
C ASP A 71 25.81 -7.13 -2.63
N VAL A 72 25.06 -7.85 -3.47
CA VAL A 72 24.67 -7.44 -4.83
C VAL A 72 23.30 -8.04 -5.14
N ILE A 73 22.42 -7.27 -5.79
CA ILE A 73 21.17 -7.78 -6.38
C ILE A 73 21.05 -7.36 -7.84
N ALA A 74 20.42 -8.20 -8.65
CA ALA A 74 20.09 -7.90 -10.04
C ALA A 74 18.81 -7.04 -10.15
N ARG A 75 18.53 -6.55 -11.35
CA ARG A 75 17.19 -6.02 -11.71
C ARG A 75 16.12 -7.03 -11.32
N GLY A 76 15.01 -6.58 -10.75
CA GLY A 76 13.85 -7.40 -10.40
C GLY A 76 13.97 -8.10 -9.04
N GLN A 77 15.18 -8.32 -8.54
CA GLN A 77 15.42 -8.91 -7.23
C GLN A 77 15.17 -7.91 -6.09
N ALA A 78 14.95 -8.43 -4.88
CA ALA A 78 14.60 -7.64 -3.71
C ALA A 78 15.48 -7.91 -2.49
N VAL A 79 15.72 -6.86 -1.71
CA VAL A 79 16.20 -6.96 -0.32
C VAL A 79 14.98 -7.05 0.59
N VAL A 80 15.00 -7.95 1.57
CA VAL A 80 13.89 -8.10 2.52
C VAL A 80 14.41 -8.11 3.94
N SER A 81 13.93 -7.17 4.75
CA SER A 81 14.14 -7.17 6.18
C SER A 81 12.89 -7.62 6.92
N ILE A 82 13.07 -8.40 7.99
CA ILE A 82 12.01 -8.70 8.95
C ILE A 82 12.53 -8.58 10.37
N GLU A 83 11.85 -7.77 11.17
CA GLU A 83 12.27 -7.49 12.54
C GLU A 83 11.11 -7.60 13.53
N THR A 84 11.40 -8.19 14.69
CA THR A 84 10.46 -8.34 15.80
C THR A 84 10.84 -7.38 16.91
N MET A 85 9.94 -6.46 17.24
CA MET A 85 10.26 -5.29 18.04
C MET A 85 9.28 -5.08 19.20
N PRO A 86 9.80 -4.86 20.43
CA PRO A 86 8.95 -4.52 21.55
C PRO A 86 8.36 -3.10 21.41
N VAL A 87 7.11 -2.95 21.84
CA VAL A 87 6.43 -1.66 22.02
C VAL A 87 6.23 -1.42 23.53
N PRO A 88 6.63 -0.25 24.06
CA PRO A 88 7.24 0.88 23.37
C PRO A 88 8.67 0.59 22.90
N ARG A 89 9.07 1.24 21.78
CA ARG A 89 10.42 1.12 21.21
C ARG A 89 11.47 1.64 22.21
N ASN A 90 12.53 0.86 22.39
CA ASN A 90 13.75 1.29 23.07
C ASN A 90 14.76 1.77 22.02
N PRO A 91 15.10 3.08 21.95
CA PRO A 91 16.05 3.61 20.98
C PRO A 91 17.47 3.05 21.13
N ALA A 92 17.79 2.36 22.23
CA ALA A 92 19.09 1.69 22.36
C ALA A 92 19.20 0.40 21.50
N ASN A 93 18.08 -0.08 20.97
CA ASN A 93 18.02 -1.26 20.10
C ASN A 93 17.74 -0.82 18.67
N ILE A 94 18.68 -1.10 17.78
CA ILE A 94 18.61 -0.82 16.35
C ILE A 94 17.89 -1.96 15.65
N PHE A 95 16.88 -1.63 14.86
CA PHE A 95 16.16 -2.56 14.00
C PHE A 95 15.98 -1.91 12.62
N PHE A 96 15.82 -2.72 11.58
CA PHE A 96 15.32 -2.26 10.29
C PHE A 96 13.81 -2.03 10.39
N ASP A 97 13.38 -0.82 10.74
CA ASP A 97 11.99 -0.57 11.10
C ASP A 97 11.38 0.70 10.50
N GLY A 98 10.14 0.98 10.89
CA GLY A 98 9.52 2.24 10.53
C GLY A 98 10.22 3.38 11.25
N ARG A 99 10.32 4.54 10.60
CA ARG A 99 11.09 5.75 10.95
C ARG A 99 12.50 5.77 10.35
N ASP A 100 13.10 4.63 10.02
CA ASP A 100 14.36 4.62 9.27
C ASP A 100 14.23 5.36 7.93
N ARG A 101 15.36 5.87 7.45
CA ARG A 101 15.44 6.58 6.18
C ARG A 101 16.12 5.70 5.15
N ILE A 102 15.48 5.57 4.00
CA ILE A 102 16.01 4.85 2.84
C ILE A 102 16.39 5.87 1.77
N GLY A 103 17.62 5.79 1.29
CA GLY A 103 18.12 6.50 0.12
C GLY A 103 18.48 5.52 -0.99
N VAL A 104 18.19 5.86 -2.24
CA VAL A 104 18.49 4.98 -3.38
C VAL A 104 19.11 5.74 -4.54
N THR A 105 19.98 5.10 -5.31
CA THR A 105 20.60 5.71 -6.50
C THR A 105 19.81 5.50 -7.79
N ARG A 106 18.83 4.60 -7.76
CA ARG A 106 17.97 4.24 -8.90
C ARG A 106 16.55 3.91 -8.39
N PRO A 107 15.52 3.93 -9.26
CA PRO A 107 14.16 3.60 -8.86
C PRO A 107 14.06 2.21 -8.21
N VAL A 108 13.25 2.13 -7.15
CA VAL A 108 12.92 0.89 -6.43
C VAL A 108 11.42 0.86 -6.16
N ALA A 109 10.88 -0.33 -5.93
CA ALA A 109 9.55 -0.50 -5.36
C ALA A 109 9.69 -0.94 -3.90
N VAL A 110 9.06 -0.22 -2.97
CA VAL A 110 9.17 -0.50 -1.53
C VAL A 110 7.81 -0.88 -0.98
N THR A 111 7.73 -2.02 -0.29
CA THR A 111 6.52 -2.45 0.42
C THR A 111 6.84 -2.64 1.89
N ARG A 112 6.01 -2.06 2.76
CA ARG A 112 6.06 -2.25 4.20
C ARG A 112 4.86 -3.05 4.66
N PHE A 113 5.12 -4.10 5.44
CA PHE A 113 4.13 -4.91 6.13
C PHE A 113 4.24 -4.69 7.64
N GLY A 114 3.17 -4.97 8.37
CA GLY A 114 3.24 -5.09 9.82
C GLY A 114 2.09 -5.86 10.44
N TRP A 115 2.36 -6.50 11.57
CA TRP A 115 1.39 -7.21 12.41
C TRP A 115 1.88 -7.29 13.86
N ASP A 116 0.99 -7.67 14.77
CA ASP A 116 1.35 -8.01 16.16
C ASP A 116 1.62 -9.52 16.25
N VAL A 117 2.60 -9.93 17.06
CA VAL A 117 2.97 -11.35 17.27
C VAL A 117 1.78 -12.17 17.79
N GLY A 118 0.86 -11.55 18.54
CA GLY A 118 -0.33 -12.21 19.07
C GLY A 118 -1.26 -12.80 17.99
N PRO A 119 -1.93 -11.97 17.18
CA PRO A 119 -2.78 -12.42 16.07
C PRO A 119 -1.98 -12.96 14.87
N ALA A 120 -0.66 -12.77 14.84
CA ALA A 120 0.20 -13.11 13.72
C ALA A 120 -0.29 -12.45 12.41
N THR A 121 -0.09 -13.13 11.27
CA THR A 121 -0.43 -12.61 9.95
C THR A 121 -1.93 -12.53 9.67
N LEU A 122 -2.79 -13.06 10.56
CA LEU A 122 -4.26 -12.95 10.46
C LEU A 122 -4.77 -11.52 10.70
N LEU A 123 -3.96 -10.63 11.27
CA LEU A 123 -4.24 -9.21 11.38
C LEU A 123 -3.06 -8.38 10.84
N ALA A 124 -2.45 -8.86 9.75
CA ALA A 124 -1.42 -8.13 9.04
C ALA A 124 -2.01 -7.08 8.10
N GLY A 125 -1.20 -6.07 7.79
CA GLY A 125 -1.46 -5.18 6.69
C GLY A 125 -0.18 -4.81 5.95
N ALA A 126 -0.35 -4.32 4.73
CA ALA A 126 0.75 -3.89 3.88
C ALA A 126 0.40 -2.60 3.14
N VAL A 127 1.40 -1.77 2.92
CA VAL A 127 1.30 -0.57 2.09
C VAL A 127 2.57 -0.41 1.27
N GLU A 128 2.43 0.15 0.07
CA GLU A 128 3.55 0.67 -0.69
C GLU A 128 4.14 1.90 0.00
N VAL A 129 5.45 2.06 -0.01
CA VAL A 129 6.11 3.28 0.48
C VAL A 129 6.52 4.10 -0.74
N TYR A 130 5.82 5.21 -0.95
CA TYR A 130 6.11 6.09 -2.07
C TYR A 130 7.43 6.85 -1.89
N ASP A 131 8.03 7.24 -3.02
CA ASP A 131 9.13 8.20 -3.00
C ASP A 131 8.66 9.51 -2.35
N THR A 132 9.56 10.14 -1.59
CA THR A 132 9.22 11.37 -0.84
C THR A 132 8.80 12.55 -1.73
N SER A 133 9.02 12.48 -3.04
CA SER A 133 8.50 13.46 -4.01
C SER A 133 7.00 13.35 -4.25
N ALA A 134 6.38 12.20 -3.96
CA ALA A 134 4.93 12.00 -4.03
C ALA A 134 4.20 12.41 -2.73
N HIS A 135 4.94 12.80 -1.70
CA HIS A 135 4.35 13.25 -0.43
C HIS A 135 3.84 14.68 -0.56
N GLY A 136 2.71 14.97 0.09
CA GLY A 136 2.03 16.26 -0.03
C GLY A 136 1.67 16.88 1.31
N GLN A 137 0.90 17.97 1.26
CA GLN A 137 0.60 18.80 2.43
C GLN A 137 -0.89 18.93 2.77
N LYS A 138 -1.78 18.42 1.91
CA LYS A 138 -3.23 18.44 2.13
C LYS A 138 -3.83 17.10 1.74
N PHE A 139 -4.55 16.51 2.68
CA PHE A 139 -5.21 15.22 2.52
C PHE A 139 -6.65 15.35 3.00
N GLN A 140 -7.56 14.67 2.32
CA GLN A 140 -8.92 14.43 2.82
C GLN A 140 -9.12 12.93 2.98
N ILE A 141 -9.68 12.51 4.11
CA ILE A 141 -9.84 11.10 4.42
C ILE A 141 -11.16 10.60 3.78
N PRO A 142 -11.14 9.64 2.85
CA PRO A 142 -12.33 9.24 2.10
C PRO A 142 -13.31 8.36 2.90
N VAL A 143 -12.82 7.75 4.00
CA VAL A 143 -13.56 6.84 4.86
C VAL A 143 -13.45 7.25 6.32
N GLY A 144 -14.43 6.87 7.13
CA GLY A 144 -14.46 7.22 8.54
C GLY A 144 -15.53 6.44 9.28
N THR A 145 -15.59 6.63 10.60
CA THR A 145 -16.51 5.87 11.46
C THR A 145 -17.99 6.20 11.24
N ASN A 146 -18.29 7.16 10.37
CA ASN A 146 -19.65 7.49 9.92
C ASN A 146 -20.11 6.65 8.72
N ILE A 147 -19.24 5.83 8.12
CA ILE A 147 -19.59 4.90 7.05
C ILE A 147 -20.02 3.58 7.66
N VAL A 148 -21.28 3.19 7.44
CA VAL A 148 -21.80 1.88 7.84
C VAL A 148 -21.72 0.93 6.65
N THR A 149 -21.00 -0.18 6.80
CA THR A 149 -20.91 -1.25 5.81
C THR A 149 -21.54 -2.54 6.37
N GLU A 150 -21.87 -3.48 5.48
CA GLU A 150 -22.44 -4.77 5.88
C GLU A 150 -21.46 -5.62 6.70
N GLY A 151 -20.16 -5.50 6.42
CA GLY A 151 -19.09 -6.15 7.17
C GLY A 151 -18.48 -5.33 8.30
N SER A 152 -19.06 -4.17 8.70
CA SER A 152 -18.50 -3.33 9.78
C SER A 152 -17.06 -2.82 9.57
N ALA A 153 -16.59 -2.78 8.32
CA ALA A 153 -15.21 -2.46 7.92
C ALA A 153 -14.59 -1.14 8.42
N TYR A 154 -15.41 -0.21 8.92
CA TYR A 154 -15.00 1.14 9.32
C TYR A 154 -15.44 1.54 10.73
N GLU A 155 -15.79 0.59 11.61
CA GLU A 155 -16.10 0.93 13.02
C GLU A 155 -14.89 1.52 13.76
N TYR A 156 -13.68 1.15 13.34
CA TYR A 156 -12.42 1.77 13.72
C TYR A 156 -11.73 2.38 12.50
N VAL A 157 -11.24 3.62 12.62
CA VAL A 157 -10.41 4.27 11.61
C VAL A 157 -9.26 5.01 12.29
N LEU A 158 -8.04 4.63 11.92
CA LEU A 158 -6.79 5.28 12.31
C LEU A 158 -6.18 5.97 11.09
N VAL A 159 -5.82 7.25 11.23
CA VAL A 159 -4.99 7.98 10.26
C VAL A 159 -3.57 8.05 10.82
N SER A 160 -2.60 7.53 10.09
CA SER A 160 -1.17 7.61 10.41
C SER A 160 -0.53 8.69 9.54
N VAL A 161 -0.02 9.74 10.16
CA VAL A 161 0.63 10.89 9.49
C VAL A 161 2.10 10.91 9.88
N MET A 162 2.99 10.91 8.88
CA MET A 162 4.44 10.91 9.10
C MET A 162 5.15 11.95 8.24
N PRO A 163 5.79 12.96 8.84
CA PRO A 163 6.68 13.87 8.12
C PRO A 163 7.96 13.18 7.68
N THR A 164 8.39 13.39 6.43
CA THR A 164 9.48 12.57 5.85
C THR A 164 10.75 13.33 5.51
N ARG A 165 10.68 14.66 5.37
CA ARG A 165 11.85 15.50 5.03
C ARG A 165 12.26 16.43 6.16
N SER A 166 11.29 16.93 6.92
CA SER A 166 11.51 17.83 8.04
C SER A 166 10.39 17.67 9.06
N ASN A 167 10.56 18.27 10.23
CA ASN A 167 9.47 18.43 11.18
C ASN A 167 8.30 19.17 10.50
N ALA A 168 7.07 18.85 10.88
CA ALA A 168 5.87 19.48 10.34
C ALA A 168 4.89 19.84 11.46
N THR A 169 4.25 20.99 11.34
CA THR A 169 3.03 21.29 12.07
C THR A 169 1.88 20.62 11.32
N ILE A 170 1.16 19.74 11.98
CA ILE A 170 -0.03 19.05 11.47
C ILE A 170 -1.27 19.72 12.05
N VAL A 171 -2.23 20.02 11.18
CA VAL A 171 -3.51 20.64 11.51
C VAL A 171 -4.62 19.72 10.99
N VAL A 172 -5.57 19.38 11.86
CA VAL A 172 -6.67 18.47 11.56
C VAL A 172 -8.00 19.19 11.79
N ASP A 173 -8.87 19.11 10.80
CA ASP A 173 -10.26 19.54 10.84
C ASP A 173 -11.11 18.28 10.62
N TYR A 174 -11.73 17.77 11.68
CA TYR A 174 -12.40 16.48 11.61
C TYR A 174 -13.71 16.55 10.84
N ASP A 175 -14.45 17.66 10.97
CA ASP A 175 -15.78 17.84 10.38
C ASP A 175 -15.78 18.70 9.10
N ASN A 176 -14.59 19.13 8.65
CA ASN A 176 -14.38 19.95 7.47
C ASN A 176 -15.21 21.24 7.49
N ASN A 177 -15.33 21.86 8.67
CA ASN A 177 -16.08 23.11 8.84
C ASN A 177 -15.23 24.37 8.59
N GLY A 178 -13.93 24.21 8.29
CA GLY A 178 -12.97 25.28 8.05
C GLY A 178 -12.28 25.80 9.32
N THR A 179 -12.57 25.23 10.48
CA THR A 179 -11.94 25.56 11.77
C THR A 179 -11.17 24.35 12.29
N PRO A 180 -9.85 24.47 12.54
CA PRO A 180 -9.08 23.37 13.10
C PRO A 180 -9.59 22.87 14.44
N ASP A 181 -9.75 21.56 14.57
CA ASP A 181 -10.04 20.86 15.84
C ASP A 181 -8.76 20.53 16.62
N PHE A 182 -7.67 20.26 15.91
CA PHE A 182 -6.43 19.76 16.48
C PHE A 182 -5.21 20.28 15.72
N THR A 183 -4.19 20.71 16.47
CA THR A 183 -2.91 21.16 15.91
C THR A 183 -1.77 20.62 16.76
N THR A 184 -0.75 20.04 16.14
CA THR A 184 0.45 19.56 16.83
C THR A 184 1.69 19.66 15.95
N ASN A 185 2.86 19.65 16.56
CA ASN A 185 4.13 19.49 15.84
C ASN A 185 4.54 18.02 15.89
N VAL A 186 5.01 17.50 14.75
CA VAL A 186 5.50 16.14 14.60
C VAL A 186 6.92 16.21 14.05
N ALA A 187 7.85 15.51 14.70
CA ALA A 187 9.23 15.43 14.24
C ALA A 187 9.33 14.60 12.95
N VAL A 188 10.35 14.84 12.13
CA VAL A 188 10.65 13.99 10.97
C VAL A 188 10.78 12.53 11.39
N GLY A 189 10.22 11.62 10.60
CA GLY A 189 10.14 10.19 10.86
C GLY A 189 9.16 9.79 11.96
N ALA A 190 8.80 10.68 12.89
CA ALA A 190 7.81 10.36 13.91
C ALA A 190 6.41 10.21 13.30
N THR A 191 5.63 9.29 13.86
CA THR A 191 4.26 9.01 13.42
C THR A 191 3.25 9.62 14.39
N LEU A 192 2.32 10.41 13.87
CA LEU A 192 1.10 10.83 14.55
C LEU A 192 -0.04 9.89 14.16
N ALA A 193 -0.63 9.21 15.15
CA ALA A 193 -1.81 8.39 14.96
C ALA A 193 -3.06 9.14 15.43
N LEU A 194 -4.03 9.33 14.53
CA LEU A 194 -5.34 9.92 14.81
C LEU A 194 -6.36 8.79 14.83
N THR A 195 -6.92 8.48 16.00
CA THR A 195 -7.85 7.33 16.17
C THR A 195 -9.25 7.75 16.59
N ASN A 196 -9.43 9.02 16.95
CA ASN A 196 -10.68 9.54 17.48
C ASN A 196 -11.29 10.52 16.48
N ARG A 197 -12.60 10.46 16.29
CA ARG A 197 -13.40 11.41 15.49
C ARG A 197 -13.07 11.44 14.00
N VAL A 198 -12.33 10.46 13.47
CA VAL A 198 -12.05 10.39 12.03
C VAL A 198 -13.34 10.01 11.30
N VAL A 199 -13.89 10.96 10.57
CA VAL A 199 -15.06 10.79 9.71
C VAL A 199 -14.64 11.00 8.27
N ALA A 200 -15.39 10.42 7.33
CA ALA A 200 -15.19 10.71 5.91
C ALA A 200 -15.29 12.22 5.68
N GLY A 201 -14.29 12.79 5.03
CA GLY A 201 -14.11 14.22 4.84
C GLY A 201 -13.20 14.93 5.84
N THR A 202 -12.69 14.25 6.88
CA THR A 202 -11.64 14.81 7.75
C THR A 202 -10.48 15.34 6.91
N VAL A 203 -10.06 16.57 7.18
CA VAL A 203 -8.96 17.24 6.46
C VAL A 203 -7.72 17.24 7.32
N VAL A 204 -6.61 16.79 6.76
CA VAL A 204 -5.27 16.88 7.37
C VAL A 204 -4.43 17.81 6.50
N THR A 205 -3.94 18.89 7.10
CA THR A 205 -2.97 19.79 6.47
C THR A 205 -1.66 19.80 7.24
N SER A 206 -0.56 20.05 6.54
CA SER A 206 0.76 20.11 7.14
C SER A 206 1.61 21.26 6.59
N SER A 207 2.56 21.74 7.40
CA SER A 207 3.50 22.80 7.01
C SER A 207 4.68 22.32 6.14
N ALA A 208 4.80 21.00 5.94
CA ALA A 208 5.81 20.34 5.13
C ALA A 208 5.25 19.00 4.63
N PRO A 209 5.79 18.43 3.53
CA PRO A 209 5.30 17.16 2.99
C PRO A 209 5.31 16.01 4.00
N VAL A 210 4.20 15.28 4.05
CA VAL A 210 3.98 14.09 4.88
C VAL A 210 3.44 12.95 4.02
N GLN A 211 3.60 11.72 4.50
CA GLN A 211 2.81 10.58 4.01
C GLN A 211 1.62 10.34 4.94
N VAL A 212 0.51 9.86 4.38
CA VAL A 212 -0.70 9.51 5.12
C VAL A 212 -1.15 8.10 4.74
N THR A 213 -1.30 7.24 5.76
CA THR A 213 -1.88 5.91 5.62
C THR A 213 -3.08 5.74 6.54
N LEU A 214 -4.02 4.89 6.15
CA LEU A 214 -5.17 4.51 6.99
C LEU A 214 -5.05 3.07 7.42
N ILE A 215 -5.53 2.81 8.65
CA ILE A 215 -5.86 1.47 9.12
C ILE A 215 -7.32 1.51 9.54
N THR A 216 -8.15 0.60 9.02
CA THR A 216 -9.55 0.46 9.41
C THR A 216 -9.83 -0.95 9.93
N GLY A 217 -10.92 -1.14 10.67
CA GLY A 217 -11.32 -2.45 11.17
C GLY A 217 -12.66 -2.46 11.88
N ASP A 218 -13.06 -3.64 12.32
CA ASP A 218 -14.29 -3.90 13.09
C ASP A 218 -13.98 -4.05 14.59
N VAL A 219 -14.76 -3.37 15.43
CA VAL A 219 -14.51 -3.34 16.87
C VAL A 219 -15.08 -4.61 17.51
N GLY A 220 -14.17 -5.49 17.96
CA GLY A 220 -14.54 -6.75 18.61
C GLY A 220 -14.50 -7.95 17.66
N SER A 221 -14.15 -7.76 16.40
CA SER A 221 -13.76 -8.83 15.48
C SER A 221 -12.47 -9.52 15.94
N ASN A 222 -12.29 -10.78 15.55
CA ASN A 222 -11.04 -11.51 15.79
C ASN A 222 -9.97 -11.12 14.76
N TYR A 223 -10.37 -10.98 13.50
CA TYR A 223 -9.50 -10.76 12.35
C TYR A 223 -10.27 -9.86 11.38
N GLU A 224 -10.02 -8.55 11.45
CA GLU A 224 -10.53 -7.60 10.46
C GLU A 224 -9.74 -6.28 10.50
N SER A 225 -8.80 -6.12 9.57
CA SER A 225 -7.96 -4.92 9.40
C SER A 225 -7.68 -4.64 7.94
N ARG A 226 -7.77 -3.36 7.54
CA ARG A 226 -7.51 -2.93 6.15
C ARG A 226 -6.58 -1.74 6.15
N TRP A 227 -5.59 -1.77 5.27
CA TRP A 227 -4.58 -0.70 5.17
C TRP A 227 -4.72 0.01 3.83
N TYR A 228 -4.50 1.33 3.84
CA TYR A 228 -4.64 2.18 2.66
C TYR A 228 -3.53 3.21 2.60
N ASN A 229 -3.02 3.48 1.40
CA ASN A 229 -2.27 4.70 1.12
C ASN A 229 -3.22 5.81 0.69
N ILE A 230 -3.14 6.97 1.33
CA ILE A 230 -3.93 8.14 0.95
C ILE A 230 -3.02 9.14 0.26
N PRO A 231 -3.13 9.29 -1.07
CA PRO A 231 -2.37 10.30 -1.79
C PRO A 231 -2.88 11.70 -1.40
N PRO A 232 -2.03 12.73 -1.50
CA PRO A 232 -2.46 14.11 -1.27
C PRO A 232 -3.53 14.51 -2.28
N GLU A 233 -4.38 15.47 -1.88
CA GLU A 233 -5.56 15.92 -2.67
C GLU A 233 -5.18 16.37 -4.08
N GLU A 234 -3.99 16.93 -4.27
CA GLU A 234 -3.46 17.36 -5.57
C GLU A 234 -3.14 16.20 -6.54
N SER A 235 -3.04 14.97 -6.04
CA SER A 235 -2.85 13.76 -6.85
C SER A 235 -4.18 13.05 -7.16
N TRP A 236 -5.31 13.59 -6.72
CA TRP A 236 -6.61 13.01 -7.01
C TRP A 236 -7.00 13.28 -8.46
N SER A 237 -7.79 12.38 -9.02
CA SER A 237 -8.12 12.31 -10.44
C SER A 237 -9.62 12.36 -10.66
N SER A 238 -10.04 12.65 -11.88
CA SER A 238 -11.41 12.44 -12.35
C SER A 238 -11.62 11.05 -12.94
N GLN A 239 -10.57 10.21 -12.99
CA GLN A 239 -10.55 8.92 -13.68
C GLN A 239 -9.69 7.89 -12.92
N TYR A 240 -10.25 6.72 -12.66
CA TYR A 240 -9.65 5.66 -11.85
C TYR A 240 -9.96 4.26 -12.36
N LEU A 241 -9.01 3.35 -12.24
CA LEU A 241 -9.20 1.92 -12.41
C LEU A 241 -9.23 1.19 -11.06
N ASN A 242 -10.05 0.15 -11.00
CA ASN A 242 -10.02 -0.88 -9.97
C ASN A 242 -9.77 -2.24 -10.64
N PRO A 243 -8.57 -2.84 -10.52
CA PRO A 243 -8.32 -4.19 -11.03
C PRO A 243 -8.96 -5.27 -10.15
N VAL A 244 -9.34 -4.96 -8.91
CA VAL A 244 -9.86 -5.95 -7.96
C VAL A 244 -11.33 -6.22 -8.25
N SER A 245 -11.61 -7.49 -8.55
CA SER A 245 -12.98 -7.96 -8.78
C SER A 245 -13.57 -8.63 -7.54
N SER A 246 -14.89 -8.75 -7.52
CA SER A 246 -15.52 -9.72 -6.63
C SER A 246 -15.31 -11.13 -7.18
N VAL A 247 -15.10 -12.10 -6.29
CA VAL A 247 -14.86 -13.50 -6.68
C VAL A 247 -15.95 -14.42 -6.16
N ASP A 248 -16.25 -15.47 -6.93
CA ASP A 248 -17.10 -16.54 -6.44
C ASP A 248 -16.32 -17.32 -5.38
N SER A 249 -16.74 -17.19 -4.14
CA SER A 249 -16.16 -17.93 -3.03
C SER A 249 -17.21 -18.91 -2.51
N PRO A 250 -16.90 -20.21 -2.38
CA PRO A 250 -17.81 -21.21 -1.81
C PRO A 250 -18.32 -20.84 -0.41
N SER A 251 -17.61 -19.95 0.28
CA SER A 251 -17.91 -19.45 1.61
C SER A 251 -18.49 -18.03 1.63
N GLY A 252 -18.70 -17.40 0.48
CA GLY A 252 -19.35 -16.09 0.35
C GLY A 252 -18.48 -14.88 0.72
N TYR A 253 -17.16 -15.06 0.85
CA TYR A 253 -16.21 -14.04 1.35
C TYR A 253 -15.43 -13.31 0.25
N GLY A 254 -16.09 -13.03 -0.88
CA GLY A 254 -15.41 -12.55 -2.10
C GLY A 254 -15.86 -11.19 -2.60
N ARG A 255 -16.82 -10.53 -1.94
CA ARG A 255 -17.37 -9.25 -2.42
C ARG A 255 -16.38 -8.10 -2.17
N ALA A 256 -16.02 -7.38 -3.22
CA ALA A 256 -15.10 -6.24 -3.19
C ALA A 256 -15.86 -4.94 -3.52
N ASP A 257 -16.28 -4.21 -2.49
CA ASP A 257 -17.03 -2.97 -2.65
C ASP A 257 -16.10 -1.76 -2.70
N VAL A 258 -16.58 -0.64 -3.24
CA VAL A 258 -15.82 0.62 -3.34
C VAL A 258 -16.56 1.74 -2.63
N VAL A 259 -15.88 2.47 -1.75
CA VAL A 259 -16.35 3.77 -1.25
C VAL A 259 -15.84 4.84 -2.20
N LEU A 260 -16.75 5.65 -2.73
CA LEU A 260 -16.43 6.86 -3.49
C LEU A 260 -16.72 8.08 -2.61
N TYR A 261 -15.80 9.03 -2.56
CA TYR A 261 -15.93 10.27 -1.79
C TYR A 261 -15.87 11.50 -2.70
N ASN A 262 -16.79 12.44 -2.52
CA ASN A 262 -16.85 13.69 -3.25
C ASN A 262 -16.24 14.85 -2.42
N PRO A 263 -15.01 15.30 -2.72
CA PRO A 263 -14.38 16.42 -2.02
C PRO A 263 -14.94 17.80 -2.41
N ASN A 264 -15.75 17.86 -3.46
CA ASN A 264 -16.14 19.12 -4.09
C ASN A 264 -17.30 19.79 -3.37
N THR A 265 -17.48 21.08 -3.62
CA THR A 265 -18.60 21.87 -3.08
C THR A 265 -19.91 21.69 -3.85
N ASN A 266 -19.89 20.96 -4.96
CA ASN A 266 -21.04 20.66 -5.81
C ASN A 266 -21.33 19.16 -5.83
N THR A 267 -22.58 18.79 -6.12
CA THR A 267 -22.95 17.40 -6.37
C THR A 267 -22.12 16.85 -7.54
N LEU A 268 -21.56 15.66 -7.35
CA LEU A 268 -20.73 14.99 -8.33
C LEU A 268 -21.41 13.72 -8.85
N THR A 269 -21.39 13.51 -10.16
CA THR A 269 -21.80 12.26 -10.79
C THR A 269 -20.55 11.46 -11.16
N VAL A 270 -20.34 10.33 -10.50
CA VAL A 270 -19.28 9.38 -10.84
C VAL A 270 -19.87 8.22 -11.62
N TYR A 271 -19.44 8.07 -12.86
CA TYR A 271 -19.77 6.93 -13.71
C TYR A 271 -18.89 5.74 -13.37
N ARG A 272 -19.45 4.54 -13.49
CA ARG A 272 -18.74 3.27 -13.35
C ARG A 272 -18.96 2.43 -14.60
N GLN A 273 -17.87 2.02 -15.24
CA GLN A 273 -17.84 1.00 -16.26
C GLN A 273 -17.32 -0.32 -15.70
N TYR A 274 -17.88 -1.43 -16.17
CA TYR A 274 -17.42 -2.78 -15.88
C TYR A 274 -17.84 -3.72 -17.00
N LYS A 275 -17.16 -4.85 -17.10
CA LYS A 275 -17.45 -5.91 -18.07
C LYS A 275 -18.36 -6.96 -17.46
N THR A 276 -19.30 -7.50 -18.23
CA THR A 276 -20.12 -8.65 -17.80
C THR A 276 -19.50 -9.97 -18.25
N ALA A 277 -20.02 -11.09 -17.74
CA ALA A 277 -19.62 -12.43 -18.21
C ALA A 277 -19.97 -12.69 -19.70
N ALA A 278 -20.80 -11.84 -20.32
CA ALA A 278 -21.11 -11.88 -21.75
C ALA A 278 -20.20 -10.92 -22.56
N GLU A 279 -19.15 -10.38 -21.95
CA GLU A 279 -18.22 -9.41 -22.53
C GLU A 279 -18.82 -8.01 -22.84
N ASP A 280 -20.08 -7.77 -22.46
CA ASP A 280 -20.70 -6.45 -22.60
C ASP A 280 -20.10 -5.45 -21.61
N ILE A 281 -19.82 -4.22 -22.07
CA ILE A 281 -19.45 -3.08 -21.22
C ILE A 281 -20.70 -2.35 -20.76
N ILE A 282 -20.92 -2.35 -19.45
CA ILE A 282 -22.06 -1.67 -18.82
C ILE A 282 -21.57 -0.41 -18.13
N THR A 283 -22.30 0.70 -18.34
CA THR A 283 -22.06 1.96 -17.64
C THR A 283 -23.21 2.25 -16.67
N THR A 284 -22.86 2.57 -15.43
CA THR A 284 -23.77 3.02 -14.37
C THR A 284 -23.27 4.34 -13.80
N SER A 285 -24.08 5.01 -12.97
CA SER A 285 -23.70 6.29 -12.36
C SER A 285 -24.13 6.38 -10.91
N ASN A 286 -23.31 7.02 -10.09
CA ASN A 286 -23.59 7.34 -8.70
C ASN A 286 -23.56 8.86 -8.51
N ASN A 287 -24.55 9.41 -7.81
CA ASN A 287 -24.60 10.84 -7.50
C ASN A 287 -24.25 11.07 -6.04
N LEU A 288 -23.22 11.87 -5.77
CA LEU A 288 -22.72 12.16 -4.45
C LEU A 288 -22.93 13.64 -4.15
N ALA A 289 -23.58 13.97 -3.04
CA ALA A 289 -23.68 15.35 -2.58
C ALA A 289 -22.28 15.90 -2.18
N PRO A 290 -22.10 17.23 -2.07
CA PRO A 290 -20.85 17.83 -1.60
C PRO A 290 -20.38 17.25 -0.26
N GLY A 291 -19.11 16.88 -0.14
CA GLY A 291 -18.53 16.38 1.11
C GLY A 291 -19.14 15.05 1.61
N THR A 292 -19.77 14.28 0.72
CA THR A 292 -20.38 12.99 1.07
C THR A 292 -19.72 11.83 0.34
N PHE A 293 -20.08 10.62 0.75
CA PHE A 293 -19.62 9.37 0.16
C PHE A 293 -20.79 8.51 -0.31
N THR A 294 -20.50 7.52 -1.15
CA THR A 294 -21.41 6.42 -1.48
C THR A 294 -20.64 5.11 -1.53
N ILE A 295 -21.31 4.02 -1.19
CA ILE A 295 -20.78 2.66 -1.35
C ILE A 295 -21.32 2.12 -2.67
N VAL A 296 -20.42 1.70 -3.56
CA VAL A 296 -20.73 1.02 -4.80
C VAL A 296 -20.51 -0.46 -4.59
N SER A 297 -21.62 -1.21 -4.45
CA SER A 297 -21.54 -2.66 -4.31
C SER A 297 -21.14 -3.32 -5.61
N ASN A 298 -20.17 -4.23 -5.54
CA ASN A 298 -19.70 -4.97 -6.70
C ASN A 298 -20.22 -6.40 -6.64
N THR A 299 -21.33 -6.67 -7.31
CA THR A 299 -21.90 -8.02 -7.37
C THR A 299 -21.52 -8.77 -8.64
N VAL A 300 -20.73 -8.15 -9.52
CA VAL A 300 -20.27 -8.76 -10.78
C VAL A 300 -18.91 -9.36 -10.53
N LEU A 301 -18.78 -10.62 -10.94
CA LEU A 301 -17.61 -11.42 -10.65
C LEU A 301 -16.55 -11.26 -11.73
N ASN A 302 -15.27 -11.37 -11.35
CA ASN A 302 -14.13 -11.48 -12.27
C ASN A 302 -14.00 -10.34 -13.29
N THR A 303 -14.42 -9.12 -12.93
CA THR A 303 -14.28 -7.93 -13.77
C THR A 303 -13.64 -6.78 -13.02
N ALA A 304 -12.76 -6.06 -13.71
CA ALA A 304 -12.25 -4.78 -13.25
C ALA A 304 -13.31 -3.68 -13.42
N GLN A 305 -13.08 -2.51 -12.82
CA GLN A 305 -13.98 -1.37 -12.99
C GLN A 305 -13.22 -0.10 -13.33
N TYR A 306 -13.85 0.76 -14.12
CA TYR A 306 -13.36 2.10 -14.42
C TYR A 306 -14.35 3.13 -13.89
N TYR A 307 -13.88 4.02 -13.02
CA TYR A 307 -14.67 5.08 -12.42
C TYR A 307 -14.24 6.42 -12.99
N TYR A 308 -15.18 7.25 -13.43
CA TYR A 308 -14.83 8.56 -14.00
C TYR A 308 -15.92 9.63 -13.81
N THR A 309 -15.53 10.89 -13.86
CA THR A 309 -16.44 12.04 -13.96
C THR A 309 -16.33 12.66 -15.35
N THR A 310 -17.43 13.16 -15.89
CA THR A 310 -17.46 13.77 -17.24
C THR A 310 -17.16 15.26 -17.23
N ASN A 311 -17.23 15.90 -16.06
CA ASN A 311 -16.94 17.31 -15.86
C ASN A 311 -15.47 17.58 -15.45
N GLY A 312 -14.66 16.54 -15.29
CA GLY A 312 -13.25 16.65 -14.90
C GLY A 312 -13.02 16.97 -13.42
N GLU A 313 -14.06 17.02 -12.60
CA GLU A 313 -13.92 17.24 -11.16
C GLU A 313 -13.37 15.98 -10.48
N PRO A 314 -12.40 16.13 -9.57
CA PRO A 314 -11.76 14.98 -8.93
C PRO A 314 -12.66 14.35 -7.87
N PHE A 315 -12.44 13.07 -7.64
CA PHE A 315 -12.96 12.33 -6.48
C PHE A 315 -11.87 11.40 -5.97
N PHE A 316 -12.13 10.71 -4.86
CA PHE A 316 -11.25 9.64 -4.43
C PHE A 316 -12.07 8.41 -4.08
N GLY A 317 -11.47 7.24 -4.32
CA GLY A 317 -12.10 5.97 -4.04
C GLY A 317 -11.15 5.01 -3.36
N VAL A 318 -11.69 4.22 -2.44
CA VAL A 318 -11.00 3.10 -1.82
C VAL A 318 -11.88 1.86 -1.90
N GLY A 319 -11.26 0.71 -2.19
CA GLY A 319 -11.92 -0.58 -2.21
C GLY A 319 -11.67 -1.36 -0.93
N PHE A 320 -12.62 -2.20 -0.56
CA PHE A 320 -12.48 -3.12 0.57
C PHE A 320 -13.02 -4.48 0.20
N VAL A 321 -12.23 -5.51 0.50
CA VAL A 321 -12.57 -6.90 0.23
C VAL A 321 -13.20 -7.53 1.47
N ASP A 322 -13.99 -8.57 1.21
CA ASP A 322 -14.85 -9.24 2.18
C ASP A 322 -15.91 -8.27 2.73
N ALA A 323 -16.60 -7.58 1.82
CA ALA A 323 -17.57 -6.54 2.14
C ALA A 323 -18.87 -7.05 2.80
N THR A 324 -19.01 -8.35 3.03
CA THR A 324 -20.22 -9.04 3.54
C THR A 324 -19.89 -9.98 4.68
N ASN A 325 -20.91 -10.52 5.36
CA ASN A 325 -20.78 -11.66 6.28
C ASN A 325 -19.62 -11.52 7.30
N SER A 326 -19.61 -10.44 8.09
CA SER A 326 -18.59 -10.10 9.10
C SER A 326 -17.16 -9.84 8.60
N GLY A 327 -16.86 -10.03 7.31
CA GLY A 327 -15.61 -9.56 6.73
C GLY A 327 -14.31 -10.14 7.30
N GLN A 328 -14.31 -11.36 7.88
CA GLN A 328 -13.17 -11.88 8.65
C GLN A 328 -12.26 -12.87 7.90
N ALA A 329 -12.57 -13.18 6.63
CA ALA A 329 -11.90 -14.28 5.93
C ALA A 329 -10.86 -13.80 4.93
N SER A 330 -11.11 -12.69 4.24
CA SER A 330 -10.22 -12.12 3.23
C SER A 330 -10.19 -10.59 3.31
N ASP A 331 -10.18 -10.03 4.51
CA ASP A 331 -10.16 -8.58 4.71
C ASP A 331 -8.83 -7.96 4.26
N TRP A 332 -8.96 -7.01 3.34
CA TRP A 332 -7.90 -6.08 3.00
C TRP A 332 -8.52 -4.87 2.29
N GLY A 333 -7.72 -3.81 2.19
CA GLY A 333 -8.09 -2.55 1.57
C GLY A 333 -7.11 -2.17 0.48
N PHE A 334 -7.57 -1.31 -0.42
CA PHE A 334 -6.72 -0.72 -1.45
C PHE A 334 -7.28 0.63 -1.89
N SER A 335 -6.42 1.48 -2.44
CA SER A 335 -6.83 2.72 -3.09
C SER A 335 -7.03 2.49 -4.58
N LEU A 336 -8.00 3.17 -5.18
CA LEU A 336 -8.16 3.11 -6.63
C LEU A 336 -6.94 3.72 -7.34
N VAL A 337 -6.60 3.20 -8.53
CA VAL A 337 -5.43 3.64 -9.28
C VAL A 337 -5.85 4.74 -10.27
N PRO A 338 -5.33 5.99 -10.16
CA PRO A 338 -5.59 7.02 -11.16
C PRO A 338 -5.19 6.56 -12.56
N GLU A 339 -6.00 6.84 -13.57
CA GLU A 339 -5.67 6.48 -14.97
C GLU A 339 -4.34 7.11 -15.43
N GLY A 340 -4.04 8.32 -14.96
CA GLY A 340 -2.77 9.00 -15.26
C GLY A 340 -1.53 8.35 -14.65
N PHE A 341 -1.67 7.36 -13.76
CA PHE A 341 -0.57 6.61 -13.15
C PHE A 341 -0.32 5.27 -13.84
N LEU A 342 -1.09 4.93 -14.88
CA LEU A 342 -0.82 3.73 -15.66
C LEU A 342 0.53 3.84 -16.37
N THR A 343 1.33 2.79 -16.23
CA THR A 343 2.65 2.65 -16.86
C THR A 343 2.69 1.40 -17.73
N PRO A 344 3.55 1.37 -18.76
CA PRO A 344 3.76 0.15 -19.55
C PRO A 344 4.57 -0.92 -18.79
N LEU A 345 5.09 -0.60 -17.61
CA LEU A 345 5.88 -1.49 -16.78
C LEU A 345 5.54 -1.27 -15.31
N LEU A 346 5.32 -2.38 -14.59
CA LEU A 346 5.09 -2.42 -13.15
C LEU A 346 6.22 -3.21 -12.48
N LEU A 347 6.76 -2.70 -11.38
CA LEU A 347 7.64 -3.43 -10.48
C LEU A 347 6.92 -3.67 -9.17
N VAL A 348 6.92 -4.91 -8.68
CA VAL A 348 6.23 -5.29 -7.47
C VAL A 348 7.23 -5.28 -6.32
N GLY A 349 6.97 -4.48 -5.29
CA GLY A 349 7.84 -4.38 -4.12
C GLY A 349 7.87 -5.66 -3.28
N SER A 350 6.76 -6.40 -3.19
CA SER A 350 6.69 -7.70 -2.53
C SER A 350 5.38 -8.42 -2.85
N ALA A 351 5.44 -9.72 -3.12
CA ALA A 351 4.28 -10.59 -3.30
C ALA A 351 4.56 -12.01 -2.77
N PRO A 352 4.67 -12.20 -1.45
CA PRO A 352 5.04 -13.49 -0.86
C PRO A 352 3.97 -14.58 -1.06
N GLY A 353 2.75 -14.20 -1.48
CA GLY A 353 1.65 -15.13 -1.80
C GLY A 353 0.98 -15.79 -0.59
N ARG A 354 1.66 -15.81 0.56
CA ARG A 354 1.24 -16.38 1.84
C ARG A 354 2.08 -15.81 2.98
N ASP A 355 1.74 -16.19 4.21
CA ASP A 355 2.64 -16.06 5.35
C ASP A 355 3.91 -16.90 5.13
N PRO A 356 5.10 -16.29 4.95
CA PRO A 356 6.33 -17.03 4.67
C PRO A 356 6.83 -17.87 5.86
N PHE A 357 6.31 -17.68 7.07
CA PHE A 357 6.72 -18.41 8.27
C PHE A 357 5.73 -19.49 8.70
N SER A 358 4.53 -19.49 8.13
CA SER A 358 3.54 -20.50 8.48
C SER A 358 3.99 -21.87 7.97
N ALA A 359 4.08 -22.85 8.88
CA ALA A 359 4.25 -24.26 8.51
C ALA A 359 2.92 -24.91 8.06
N THR A 360 1.81 -24.20 8.18
CA THR A 360 0.49 -24.70 7.76
C THR A 360 0.27 -24.36 6.29
N SER A 361 -0.11 -25.37 5.51
CA SER A 361 -0.36 -25.20 4.06
C SER A 361 0.82 -24.51 3.35
N PRO A 362 2.04 -25.07 3.41
CA PRO A 362 3.23 -24.43 2.83
C PRO A 362 3.13 -24.21 1.32
N ASP A 363 2.32 -25.03 0.63
CA ASP A 363 2.17 -25.00 -0.81
C ASP A 363 1.02 -24.10 -1.32
N THR A 364 0.33 -23.37 -0.43
CA THR A 364 -0.78 -22.48 -0.85
C THR A 364 -0.29 -21.12 -1.27
N ASN A 365 -0.89 -20.58 -2.33
CA ASN A 365 -0.69 -19.21 -2.77
C ASN A 365 -2.07 -18.53 -2.85
N VAL A 366 -2.33 -17.61 -1.93
CA VAL A 366 -3.68 -17.04 -1.69
C VAL A 366 -3.71 -15.52 -1.81
N SER A 367 -2.55 -14.87 -2.01
CA SER A 367 -2.43 -13.42 -2.16
C SER A 367 -1.89 -13.07 -3.55
N PRO A 368 -2.77 -12.97 -4.57
CA PRO A 368 -2.36 -12.61 -5.91
C PRO A 368 -2.16 -11.11 -6.08
N ILE A 369 -1.48 -10.75 -7.17
CA ILE A 369 -1.51 -9.41 -7.73
C ILE A 369 -2.70 -9.32 -8.69
N TRP A 370 -3.49 -8.26 -8.55
CA TRP A 370 -4.61 -7.97 -9.43
C TRP A 370 -4.18 -7.02 -10.54
N VAL A 371 -4.42 -7.40 -11.79
CA VAL A 371 -4.03 -6.63 -12.97
C VAL A 371 -5.22 -6.42 -13.88
N THR A 372 -5.33 -5.22 -14.44
CA THR A 372 -6.32 -4.89 -15.47
C THR A 372 -5.69 -4.04 -16.58
N ALA A 373 -6.26 -4.12 -17.77
CA ALA A 373 -5.91 -3.26 -18.89
C ALA A 373 -6.92 -2.10 -19.00
N GLY A 374 -6.41 -0.87 -18.94
CA GLY A 374 -7.18 0.35 -19.22
C GLY A 374 -7.33 0.66 -20.72
N SER A 375 -6.54 -0.01 -21.57
CA SER A 375 -6.61 0.17 -23.03
C SER A 375 -7.90 -0.44 -23.60
N PRO A 376 -8.58 0.23 -24.55
CA PRO A 376 -9.70 -0.38 -25.29
C PRO A 376 -9.23 -1.54 -26.19
N ASP A 377 -7.96 -1.56 -26.56
CA ASP A 377 -7.34 -2.64 -27.32
C ASP A 377 -6.77 -3.72 -26.39
N THR A 378 -6.71 -4.96 -26.87
CA THR A 378 -6.05 -6.06 -26.15
C THR A 378 -4.60 -5.71 -25.85
N THR A 379 -4.23 -5.82 -24.57
CA THR A 379 -2.90 -5.58 -24.04
C THR A 379 -2.24 -6.91 -23.75
N VAL A 380 -1.01 -7.12 -24.24
CA VAL A 380 -0.19 -8.28 -23.86
C VAL A 380 0.60 -7.92 -22.61
N LEU A 381 0.29 -8.59 -21.50
CA LEU A 381 1.05 -8.52 -20.26
C LEU A 381 2.21 -9.51 -20.30
N TYR A 382 3.42 -9.03 -20.05
CA TYR A 382 4.63 -9.85 -19.90
C TYR A 382 4.98 -9.95 -18.42
N VAL A 383 5.24 -11.16 -17.93
CA VAL A 383 5.49 -11.42 -16.50
C VAL A 383 6.82 -12.13 -16.33
N ASP A 384 7.66 -11.57 -15.47
CA ASP A 384 8.84 -12.18 -14.84
C ASP A 384 8.48 -12.36 -13.35
N PHE A 385 8.45 -13.60 -12.87
CA PHE A 385 7.91 -13.91 -11.55
C PHE A 385 8.90 -13.67 -10.42
N ASN A 386 10.18 -13.92 -10.64
CA ASN A 386 11.20 -13.92 -9.58
C ASN A 386 12.28 -12.84 -9.79
N GLY A 387 12.16 -12.05 -10.86
CA GLY A 387 13.10 -11.00 -11.19
C GLY A 387 14.44 -11.56 -11.67
N ASP A 388 14.51 -12.81 -12.11
CA ASP A 388 15.74 -13.40 -12.67
C ASP A 388 15.81 -13.33 -14.20
N GLY A 389 14.76 -12.77 -14.82
CA GLY A 389 14.54 -12.83 -16.25
C GLY A 389 13.66 -14.02 -16.61
N GLY A 390 13.98 -14.69 -17.71
CA GLY A 390 13.19 -15.81 -18.20
C GLY A 390 13.65 -16.25 -19.59
N VAL A 391 13.06 -17.33 -20.11
CA VAL A 391 13.49 -17.93 -21.38
C VAL A 391 13.06 -17.15 -22.61
N PHE A 392 12.15 -16.18 -22.45
CA PHE A 392 11.63 -15.35 -23.52
C PHE A 392 12.16 -13.92 -23.41
N THR A 393 12.22 -13.21 -24.54
CA THR A 393 12.75 -11.84 -24.60
C THR A 393 11.84 -10.92 -25.41
N ASN A 394 11.70 -9.67 -24.97
CA ASN A 394 11.10 -8.58 -25.73
C ASN A 394 11.95 -7.31 -25.58
N ASP A 395 11.45 -6.17 -26.07
CA ASP A 395 12.14 -4.87 -26.00
C ASP A 395 12.33 -4.35 -24.55
N CYS A 396 11.60 -4.91 -23.57
CA CYS A 396 11.64 -4.55 -22.15
C CYS A 396 12.47 -5.53 -21.28
N GLY A 397 13.00 -6.60 -21.88
CA GLY A 397 13.87 -7.57 -21.23
C GLY A 397 13.40 -9.02 -21.35
N GLU A 398 13.95 -9.85 -20.48
CA GLU A 398 13.60 -11.26 -20.36
C GLU A 398 12.33 -11.45 -19.50
N TYR A 399 11.56 -12.51 -19.76
CA TYR A 399 10.31 -12.82 -19.04
C TYR A 399 9.97 -14.31 -19.10
N ASP A 400 9.08 -14.75 -18.21
CA ASP A 400 8.65 -16.15 -18.07
C ASP A 400 7.41 -16.47 -18.90
N THR A 401 6.43 -15.57 -18.92
CA THR A 401 5.13 -15.85 -19.54
C THR A 401 4.40 -14.58 -20.00
N THR A 402 3.32 -14.78 -20.74
CA THR A 402 2.47 -13.70 -21.26
C THR A 402 0.99 -13.99 -21.09
N PHE A 403 0.19 -12.94 -20.92
CA PHE A 403 -1.26 -13.00 -20.88
C PHE A 403 -1.89 -11.92 -21.76
N ASP A 404 -2.92 -12.27 -22.51
CA ASP A 404 -3.73 -11.29 -23.25
C ASP A 404 -4.83 -10.76 -22.32
N LEU A 405 -4.88 -9.45 -22.15
CA LEU A 405 -5.90 -8.75 -21.36
C LEU A 405 -6.70 -7.82 -22.25
N ALA A 406 -8.00 -8.03 -22.35
CA ALA A 406 -8.92 -7.08 -22.94
C ALA A 406 -9.29 -5.97 -21.93
N TYR A 407 -9.93 -4.92 -22.45
CA TYR A 407 -10.42 -3.81 -21.63
C TYR A 407 -11.30 -4.30 -20.48
N LEU A 408 -10.93 -3.88 -19.25
CA LEU A 408 -11.59 -4.24 -17.98
C LEU A 408 -11.63 -5.73 -17.63
N ASP A 409 -10.75 -6.53 -18.23
CA ASP A 409 -10.42 -7.83 -17.68
C ASP A 409 -9.73 -7.65 -16.32
N SER A 410 -10.06 -8.52 -15.37
CA SER A 410 -9.42 -8.56 -14.06
C SER A 410 -8.70 -9.89 -13.91
N MET A 411 -7.38 -9.85 -13.87
CA MET A 411 -6.54 -11.03 -13.76
C MET A 411 -5.84 -11.09 -12.40
N MET A 412 -5.80 -12.29 -11.81
CA MET A 412 -5.00 -12.59 -10.63
C MET A 412 -3.71 -13.31 -11.04
N ILE A 413 -2.56 -12.79 -10.61
CA ILE A 413 -1.24 -13.37 -10.85
C ILE A 413 -0.66 -13.81 -9.52
N TYR A 414 -0.33 -15.09 -9.41
CA TYR A 414 0.14 -15.73 -8.19
C TYR A 414 1.65 -15.96 -8.26
N PHE A 415 2.39 -15.40 -7.30
CA PHE A 415 3.84 -15.49 -7.22
C PHE A 415 4.23 -16.55 -6.19
N PHE A 416 4.93 -17.60 -6.60
CA PHE A 416 5.47 -18.57 -5.65
C PHE A 416 6.79 -18.04 -5.13
N PHE A 417 6.81 -17.58 -3.88
CA PHE A 417 8.08 -17.38 -3.19
C PHE A 417 8.65 -18.76 -2.86
N GLN A 418 9.62 -19.23 -3.65
CA GLN A 418 10.47 -20.32 -3.20
C GLN A 418 11.53 -19.69 -2.29
N ALA A 419 11.36 -19.87 -0.99
CA ALA A 419 12.46 -19.69 -0.06
C ALA A 419 13.47 -20.82 -0.35
N GLU A 420 14.41 -20.58 -1.27
CA GLU A 420 15.61 -21.41 -1.40
C GLU A 420 16.66 -21.02 -0.37
#